data_AF-A0A6C0DQ87-F1
#
_entry.id   AF-A0A6C0DQ87-F1
#
_cell.length_a   1.000
_cell.length_b   1.000
_cell.length_c   1.000
_cell.angle_alpha   90.00
_cell.angle_beta   90.00
_cell.angle_gamma   90.00
#
_symmetry.space_group_name_H-M   'P 1'
#
loop_
_entity.id
_entity.type
_entity.pdbx_description
1 polymer ?
#
loop_
_entity_poly.entity_id
_entity_poly.type
_entity_poly.pdbx_seq_one_letter_code
_entity_poly.pdbx_strand_id
1 'polypeptide(L)'
;MDSAISSIATVPTYIPSGASGKAIDPTPIQTPIRETASTANATSKLFIAILGAFFVGGFTLVLLSTELINDLYTIPIVPVVAYGVSCLLSAAYQYSTCKKVISKSIFQSNAIVALTNLVICVILYAESFPILKYFFGPYAPRNPVTGLPYSPDSAEYGDGMASQDHYKISMFSGVVKAVLPPYYSNSMKQGFYYMYWVFWMTLLPHYFLLSLQSTCV
;
A
#
# COMPACT_ATOMS: atom_id res chain seq x y z
N MET A 1 -75.68 22.66 8.71
CA MET A 1 -74.39 23.38 8.48
C MET A 1 -73.55 23.44 9.77
N ASP A 2 -73.76 22.50 10.68
CA ASP A 2 -72.85 21.47 11.21
C ASP A 2 -71.37 21.51 10.80
N SER A 3 -70.46 21.72 11.75
CA SER A 3 -69.96 20.64 12.60
C SER A 3 -68.80 21.14 13.47
N ALA A 4 -69.10 21.23 14.77
CA ALA A 4 -68.15 21.41 15.84
C ALA A 4 -67.29 20.15 16.03
N ILE A 5 -66.03 20.42 16.39
CA ILE A 5 -65.19 19.73 17.38
C ILE A 5 -65.83 18.46 17.99
N SER A 6 -65.33 17.30 17.55
CA SER A 6 -65.37 16.01 18.26
C SER A 6 -63.99 15.78 18.90
N SER A 7 -63.78 15.22 20.09
CA SER A 7 -64.65 14.53 21.04
C SER A 7 -63.77 13.96 22.18
N ILE A 8 -64.29 14.00 23.42
CA ILE A 8 -64.30 12.91 24.44
C ILE A 8 -62.94 12.50 25.06
N ALA A 9 -62.75 12.26 26.36
CA ALA A 9 -63.47 12.53 27.61
C ALA A 9 -62.51 12.21 28.78
N THR A 10 -62.83 12.78 29.94
CA THR A 10 -62.17 12.76 31.25
C THR A 10 -62.29 11.45 32.07
N VAL A 11 -61.21 11.11 32.80
CA VAL A 11 -61.12 10.62 34.22
C VAL A 11 -61.59 9.17 34.51
N PRO A 12 -61.01 8.37 35.47
CA PRO A 12 -60.30 8.74 36.71
C PRO A 12 -58.97 8.03 37.07
N THR A 13 -58.34 8.65 38.08
CA THR A 13 -57.34 8.17 39.03
C THR A 13 -57.64 6.81 39.67
N TYR A 14 -56.63 5.96 39.77
CA TYR A 14 -56.53 4.91 40.79
C TYR A 14 -55.10 4.90 41.35
N ILE A 15 -54.96 5.22 42.64
CA ILE A 15 -53.72 5.03 43.42
C ILE A 15 -53.90 3.75 44.23
N PRO A 16 -53.02 2.75 44.08
CA PRO A 16 -52.74 1.83 45.17
C PRO A 16 -51.45 2.28 45.88
N SER A 17 -51.62 2.61 47.17
CA SER A 17 -50.55 2.63 48.14
C SER A 17 -50.12 1.19 48.46
N GLY A 18 -48.82 1.00 48.67
CA GLY A 18 -48.31 -0.14 49.43
C GLY A 18 -47.56 -1.20 48.62
N ALA A 19 -46.26 -1.24 48.90
CA ALA A 19 -45.43 -2.43 49.08
C ALA A 19 -44.32 -2.70 48.06
N SER A 20 -43.11 -2.69 48.63
CA SER A 20 -41.92 -3.44 48.25
C SER A 20 -40.97 -2.76 47.28
N GLY A 21 -39.86 -2.28 47.84
CA GLY A 21 -38.78 -1.65 47.13
C GLY A 21 -38.18 -2.54 46.05
N LYS A 22 -38.08 -1.97 44.85
CA LYS A 22 -37.01 -2.30 43.91
C LYS A 22 -36.44 -0.98 43.43
N ALA A 23 -35.13 -0.82 43.65
CA ALA A 23 -34.36 0.29 43.13
C ALA A 23 -34.62 0.44 41.62
N ILE A 24 -34.97 1.65 41.20
CA ILE A 24 -34.92 2.04 39.80
C ILE A 24 -33.43 2.11 39.48
N ASP A 25 -32.92 1.10 38.78
CA ASP A 25 -31.58 1.08 38.24
C ASP A 25 -31.50 2.18 37.15
N PRO A 26 -30.64 3.21 37.32
CA PRO A 26 -30.41 4.18 36.26
C PRO A 26 -29.51 3.52 35.21
N THR A 27 -30.07 2.72 34.31
CA THR A 27 -29.34 2.32 33.12
C THR A 27 -28.91 3.58 32.36
N PRO A 28 -27.60 3.83 32.19
CA PRO A 28 -27.16 4.96 31.41
C PRO A 28 -27.52 4.69 29.94
N ILE A 29 -28.15 5.68 29.31
CA ILE A 29 -28.30 5.74 27.86
C ILE A 29 -26.89 5.65 27.28
N GLN A 30 -26.50 4.49 26.77
CA GLN A 30 -25.24 4.30 26.07
C GLN A 30 -25.32 5.11 24.77
N THR A 31 -24.71 6.28 24.79
CA THR A 31 -24.43 7.09 23.60
C THR A 31 -23.58 6.31 22.60
N PRO A 32 -23.70 6.59 21.29
CA PRO A 32 -22.93 5.94 20.23
C PRO A 32 -21.47 6.46 20.21
N ILE A 33 -20.72 6.23 21.28
CA ILE A 33 -19.30 6.60 21.39
C ILE A 33 -18.40 5.49 20.79
N ARG A 34 -18.95 4.29 20.58
CA ARG A 34 -18.17 3.14 20.11
C ARG A 34 -17.83 3.17 18.62
N GLU A 35 -18.59 3.90 17.80
CA GLU A 35 -18.32 4.00 16.35
C GLU A 35 -17.16 4.93 16.02
N THR A 36 -17.03 6.07 16.70
CA THR A 36 -15.97 7.07 16.45
C THR A 36 -14.57 6.58 16.80
N ALA A 37 -14.44 5.71 17.81
CA ALA A 37 -13.15 5.11 18.19
C ALA A 37 -12.63 4.09 17.17
N SER A 38 -13.54 3.43 16.43
CA SER A 38 -13.19 2.46 15.38
C SER A 38 -12.61 3.15 14.14
N THR A 39 -13.23 4.25 13.70
CA THR A 39 -12.81 5.01 12.52
C THR A 39 -11.49 5.75 12.74
N ALA A 40 -11.27 6.35 13.92
CA ALA A 40 -10.01 7.02 14.25
C ALA A 40 -8.81 6.06 14.21
N ASN A 41 -9.01 4.80 14.60
CA ASN A 41 -7.99 3.75 14.54
C ASN A 41 -7.74 3.23 13.13
N ALA A 42 -8.72 3.26 12.22
CA ALA A 42 -8.53 2.87 10.82
C ALA A 42 -7.71 3.91 10.05
N THR A 43 -7.99 5.20 10.26
CA THR A 43 -7.28 6.31 9.60
C THR A 43 -5.82 6.37 10.00
N SER A 44 -5.49 6.16 11.29
CA SER A 44 -4.11 6.16 11.77
C SER A 44 -3.29 4.98 11.20
N LYS A 45 -3.89 3.79 11.12
CA LYS A 45 -3.27 2.61 10.47
C LYS A 45 -2.93 2.89 9.00
N LEU A 46 -3.89 3.45 8.27
CA LEU A 46 -3.71 3.79 6.86
C LEU A 46 -2.59 4.82 6.68
N PHE A 47 -2.58 5.87 7.50
CA PHE A 47 -1.58 6.93 7.41
C PHE A 47 -0.15 6.41 7.68
N ILE A 48 0.03 5.58 8.71
CA ILE A 48 1.33 4.97 9.03
C ILE A 48 1.79 4.05 7.89
N ALA A 49 0.89 3.23 7.34
CA ALA A 49 1.23 2.34 6.24
C ALA A 49 1.63 3.12 4.97
N ILE A 50 0.90 4.19 4.65
CA ILE A 50 1.20 5.08 3.53
C ILE A 50 2.58 5.72 3.71
N LEU A 51 2.88 6.27 4.88
CA LEU A 51 4.19 6.88 5.16
C LEU A 51 5.34 5.88 5.02
N GLY A 52 5.18 4.67 5.56
CA GLY A 52 6.19 3.61 5.43
C GLY A 52 6.43 3.21 3.98
N ALA A 53 5.35 2.99 3.22
CA ALA A 53 5.45 2.63 1.81
C ALA A 53 6.07 3.75 0.97
N PHE A 54 5.74 5.02 1.23
CA PHE A 54 6.36 6.16 0.55
C PHE A 54 7.85 6.26 0.84
N PHE A 55 8.26 6.03 2.09
CA PHE A 55 9.67 6.06 2.46
C PHE A 55 10.46 4.97 1.71
N VAL A 56 9.97 3.73 1.72
CA VAL A 56 10.64 2.59 1.05
C VAL A 56 10.63 2.76 -0.47
N GLY A 57 9.51 3.19 -1.05
CA GLY A 57 9.39 3.46 -2.48
C GLY A 57 10.30 4.60 -2.93
N GLY A 58 10.26 5.74 -2.24
CA GLY A 58 11.10 6.90 -2.54
C GLY A 58 12.59 6.61 -2.38
N PHE A 59 12.96 5.84 -1.35
CA PHE A 59 14.32 5.34 -1.18
C PHE A 59 14.76 4.48 -2.38
N THR A 60 13.91 3.57 -2.83
CA THR A 60 14.17 2.74 -4.01
C THR A 60 14.33 3.57 -5.30
N LEU A 61 13.47 4.59 -5.48
CA LEU A 61 13.59 5.53 -6.60
C LEU A 61 14.95 6.21 -6.59
N VAL A 62 15.39 6.73 -5.45
CA VAL A 62 16.68 7.42 -5.35
C VAL A 62 17.84 6.48 -5.66
N LEU A 63 17.85 5.27 -5.08
CA LEU A 63 18.91 4.28 -5.31
C LEU A 63 19.08 3.95 -6.80
N LEU A 64 17.97 3.73 -7.50
CA LEU A 64 18.00 3.31 -8.91
C LEU A 64 18.15 4.48 -9.88
N SER A 65 17.57 5.64 -9.58
CA SER A 65 17.65 6.81 -10.47
C SER A 65 19.02 7.47 -10.47
N THR A 66 19.78 7.33 -9.39
CA THR A 66 21.14 7.88 -9.26
C THR A 66 22.23 6.89 -9.65
N GLU A 67 21.87 5.67 -10.07
CA GLU A 67 22.80 4.57 -10.36
C GLU A 67 23.82 4.33 -9.23
N LEU A 68 23.47 4.74 -8.01
CA LEU A 68 24.37 4.74 -6.85
C LEU A 68 24.78 3.30 -6.46
N ILE A 69 23.91 2.35 -6.76
CA ILE A 69 24.02 0.96 -6.40
C ILE A 69 23.70 0.11 -7.63
N ASN A 70 24.53 -0.90 -7.88
CA ASN A 70 24.29 -1.89 -8.94
C ASN A 70 22.97 -2.64 -8.67
N ASP A 71 22.16 -2.84 -9.72
CA ASP A 71 20.87 -3.54 -9.69
C ASP A 71 20.89 -4.86 -8.89
N LEU A 72 22.01 -5.59 -8.90
CA LEU A 72 22.17 -6.83 -8.15
C LEU A 72 22.05 -6.62 -6.63
N TYR A 73 22.57 -5.51 -6.11
CA TYR A 73 22.50 -5.20 -4.69
C TYR A 73 21.14 -4.60 -4.28
N THR A 74 20.35 -4.11 -5.23
CA THR A 74 18.97 -3.65 -4.97
C THR A 74 18.09 -4.79 -4.44
N ILE A 75 18.33 -6.03 -4.91
CA ILE A 75 17.57 -7.23 -4.52
C ILE A 75 17.61 -7.48 -3.01
N PRO A 76 18.78 -7.51 -2.33
CA PRO A 76 18.82 -7.66 -0.87
C PRO A 76 18.58 -6.36 -0.10
N ILE A 77 18.98 -5.19 -0.62
CA ILE A 77 18.93 -3.93 0.14
C ILE A 77 17.50 -3.46 0.36
N VAL A 78 16.66 -3.47 -0.68
CA VAL A 78 15.28 -2.96 -0.60
C VAL A 78 14.46 -3.75 0.44
N PRO A 79 14.44 -5.10 0.45
CA PRO A 79 13.75 -5.88 1.48
C PRO A 79 14.24 -5.62 2.90
N VAL A 80 15.56 -5.44 3.10
CA VAL A 80 16.14 -5.16 4.41
C VAL A 80 15.70 -3.79 4.93
N VAL A 81 15.73 -2.77 4.07
CA VAL A 81 15.24 -1.43 4.43
C VAL A 81 13.74 -1.45 4.69
N ALA A 82 12.97 -2.12 3.83
CA ALA A 82 11.53 -2.30 4.01
C ALA A 82 11.21 -2.97 5.34
N TYR A 83 11.95 -4.03 5.71
CA TYR A 83 11.82 -4.71 6.99
C TYR A 83 12.09 -3.78 8.17
N GLY A 84 13.23 -3.08 8.17
CA GLY A 84 13.62 -2.17 9.24
C GLY A 84 12.60 -1.05 9.46
N VAL A 85 12.17 -0.40 8.38
CA VAL A 85 11.15 0.67 8.42
C VAL A 85 9.82 0.11 8.94
N SER A 86 9.40 -1.07 8.46
CA SER A 86 8.14 -1.69 8.89
C SER A 86 8.17 -2.07 10.38
N CYS A 87 9.27 -2.60 10.89
CA CYS A 87 9.44 -2.88 12.31
C CYS A 87 9.35 -1.62 13.18
N LEU A 88 10.02 -0.53 12.77
CA LEU A 88 9.96 0.75 13.49
C LEU A 88 8.55 1.32 13.55
N LEU A 89 7.83 1.32 12.42
CA LEU A 89 6.45 1.81 12.34
C LEU A 89 5.48 0.94 13.13
N SER A 90 5.59 -0.38 13.04
CA SER A 90 4.81 -1.31 13.87
C SER A 90 5.05 -1.10 15.37
N ALA A 91 6.31 -0.87 15.79
CA ALA A 91 6.63 -0.60 17.18
C ALA A 91 5.99 0.72 17.67
N ALA A 92 6.11 1.79 16.87
CA ALA A 92 5.48 3.07 17.17
C ALA A 92 3.95 2.95 17.26
N TYR A 93 3.33 2.20 16.34
CA TYR A 93 1.90 1.96 16.32
C TYR A 93 1.42 1.15 17.55
N GLN A 94 2.11 0.05 17.87
CA GLN A 94 1.74 -0.81 19.00
C GLN A 94 1.93 -0.08 20.34
N TYR A 95 3.00 0.72 20.47
CA TYR A 95 3.20 1.56 21.65
C TYR A 95 2.13 2.64 21.78
N SER A 96 1.74 3.29 20.68
CA SER A 96 0.67 4.29 20.68
C SER A 96 -0.66 3.69 21.15
N THR A 97 -1.01 2.52 20.62
CA THR A 97 -2.32 1.87 20.81
C THR A 97 -2.42 1.09 22.12
N CYS A 98 -1.46 0.22 22.40
CA CYS A 98 -1.52 -0.73 23.53
C CYS A 98 -0.61 -0.34 24.71
N LYS A 99 0.18 0.73 24.59
CA LYS A 99 1.20 1.16 25.57
C LYS A 99 2.23 0.07 25.94
N LYS A 100 2.31 -0.99 25.14
CA LYS A 100 3.20 -2.14 25.31
C LYS A 100 3.69 -2.58 23.95
N VAL A 101 4.96 -2.98 23.87
CA VAL A 101 5.60 -3.45 22.64
C VAL A 101 5.91 -4.95 22.81
N ILE A 102 5.40 -5.77 21.89
CA ILE A 102 5.68 -7.21 21.86
C ILE A 102 6.61 -7.48 20.69
N SER A 103 7.92 -7.30 20.93
CA SER A 103 8.95 -7.30 19.88
C SER A 103 8.95 -8.57 19.03
N LYS A 104 8.75 -9.75 19.64
CA LYS A 104 8.71 -11.03 18.91
C LYS A 104 7.62 -11.07 17.83
N SER A 105 6.42 -10.58 18.17
CA SER A 105 5.30 -10.50 17.23
C SER A 105 5.59 -9.53 16.10
N ILE A 106 6.15 -8.36 16.41
CA ILE A 106 6.53 -7.34 15.41
C ILE A 106 7.55 -7.90 14.41
N PHE A 107 8.62 -8.54 14.88
CA PHE A 107 9.69 -9.03 13.99
C PHE A 107 9.22 -10.18 13.10
N GLN A 108 8.42 -11.12 13.64
CA GLN A 108 7.92 -12.25 12.86
C GLN A 108 6.87 -11.82 11.84
N SER A 109 5.94 -10.94 12.23
CA SER A 109 4.90 -10.47 11.33
C SER A 109 5.46 -9.62 10.19
N ASN A 110 6.38 -8.69 10.47
CA ASN A 110 6.98 -7.85 9.44
C ASN A 110 7.91 -8.59 8.45
N ALA A 111 8.27 -9.85 8.73
CA ALA A 111 9.01 -10.67 7.78
C ALA A 111 8.20 -10.89 6.47
N ILE A 112 6.86 -10.81 6.55
CA ILE A 112 6.00 -10.88 5.36
C ILE A 112 6.27 -9.69 4.43
N VAL A 113 6.43 -8.47 4.97
CA VAL A 113 6.75 -7.28 4.16
C VAL A 113 8.11 -7.42 3.48
N ALA A 114 9.10 -7.97 4.19
CA ALA A 114 10.41 -8.23 3.61
C ALA A 114 10.31 -9.26 2.48
N LEU A 115 9.57 -10.35 2.70
CA LEU A 115 9.40 -11.43 1.72
C LEU A 115 8.67 -10.94 0.47
N THR A 116 7.58 -10.18 0.60
CA THR A 116 6.87 -9.63 -0.57
C THR A 116 7.74 -8.68 -1.37
N ASN A 117 8.53 -7.83 -0.69
CA ASN A 117 9.51 -6.96 -1.34
C ASN A 117 10.63 -7.76 -2.04
N LEU A 118 11.12 -8.83 -1.42
CA LEU A 118 12.13 -9.69 -2.04
C LEU A 118 11.60 -10.35 -3.32
N VAL A 119 10.39 -10.90 -3.26
CA VAL A 119 9.75 -11.55 -4.41
C VAL A 119 9.57 -10.56 -5.56
N ILE A 120 9.07 -9.35 -5.29
CA ILE A 120 8.87 -8.36 -6.36
C ILE A 120 10.21 -7.86 -6.93
N CYS A 121 11.23 -7.64 -6.09
CA CYS A 121 12.57 -7.29 -6.57
C CYS A 121 13.15 -8.37 -7.48
N VAL A 122 12.98 -9.65 -7.14
CA VAL A 122 13.42 -10.77 -7.98
C VAL A 122 12.65 -10.82 -9.31
N ILE A 123 11.33 -10.61 -9.29
CA ILE A 123 10.51 -10.58 -10.52
C ILE A 123 10.95 -9.44 -11.43
N LEU A 124 11.11 -8.23 -10.89
CA LEU A 124 11.54 -7.06 -11.67
C LEU A 124 12.97 -7.22 -12.19
N TYR A 125 13.86 -7.83 -11.41
CA TYR A 125 15.19 -8.19 -11.87
C TYR A 125 15.13 -9.21 -13.00
N ALA A 126 14.27 -10.23 -12.91
CA ALA A 126 14.10 -11.22 -13.97
C ALA A 126 13.56 -10.60 -15.28
N GLU A 127 12.65 -9.62 -15.20
CA GLU A 127 12.17 -8.86 -16.37
C GLU A 127 13.29 -8.05 -17.06
N SER A 128 14.34 -7.69 -16.33
CA SER A 128 15.45 -6.91 -16.89
C SER A 128 16.29 -7.71 -17.89
N PHE A 129 16.19 -9.04 -17.90
CA PHE A 129 16.95 -9.88 -18.81
C PHE A 129 16.39 -9.82 -20.25
N PRO A 130 17.24 -9.62 -21.27
CA PRO A 130 16.85 -9.59 -22.67
C PRO A 130 16.63 -11.03 -23.21
N ILE A 131 15.73 -11.79 -22.58
CA ILE A 131 15.55 -13.22 -22.86
C ILE A 131 15.10 -13.47 -24.30
N LEU A 132 14.32 -12.56 -24.88
CA LEU A 132 13.80 -12.69 -26.25
C LEU A 132 14.91 -12.65 -27.30
N LYS A 133 16.05 -12.04 -27.00
CA LYS A 133 17.23 -12.03 -27.88
C LYS A 133 17.73 -13.45 -28.16
N TYR A 134 17.65 -14.34 -27.17
CA TYR A 134 18.09 -15.72 -27.30
C TYR A 134 17.11 -16.60 -28.07
N PHE A 135 15.81 -16.28 -28.00
CA PHE A 135 14.76 -17.05 -28.70
C PHE A 135 14.53 -16.61 -30.14
N PHE A 136 14.54 -15.30 -30.40
CA PHE A 136 14.12 -14.72 -31.68
C PHE A 136 15.27 -14.12 -32.49
N GLY A 137 16.49 -14.09 -31.93
CA GLY A 137 17.63 -13.46 -32.58
C GLY A 137 17.51 -11.94 -32.63
N PRO A 138 18.40 -11.25 -33.37
CA PRO A 138 18.39 -9.80 -33.42
C PRO A 138 17.20 -9.27 -34.24
N TYR A 139 16.39 -8.37 -33.66
CA TYR A 139 15.37 -7.59 -34.35
C TYR A 139 15.53 -6.09 -34.07
N ALA A 140 15.13 -5.28 -35.05
CA ALA A 140 15.24 -3.83 -34.98
C ALA A 140 14.31 -3.25 -33.88
N PRO A 141 14.77 -2.25 -33.11
CA PRO A 141 13.89 -1.52 -32.20
C PRO A 141 12.77 -0.84 -32.98
N ARG A 142 11.57 -0.81 -32.40
CA ARG A 142 10.36 -0.27 -33.03
C ARG A 142 9.92 1.02 -32.34
N ASN A 143 9.37 1.91 -33.14
CA ASN A 143 8.74 3.12 -32.66
C ASN A 143 7.46 2.76 -31.87
N PRO A 144 7.31 3.21 -30.61
CA PRO A 144 6.17 2.86 -29.78
C PRO A 144 4.85 3.51 -30.26
N VAL A 145 4.92 4.58 -31.06
CA VAL A 145 3.75 5.28 -31.60
C VAL A 145 3.25 4.62 -32.88
N THR A 146 4.15 4.32 -33.81
CA THR A 146 3.78 3.82 -35.15
C THR A 146 3.90 2.30 -35.27
N GLY A 147 4.59 1.63 -34.36
CA GLY A 147 4.87 0.19 -34.40
C GLY A 147 5.88 -0.23 -35.47
N LEU A 148 6.38 0.71 -36.27
CA LEU A 148 7.35 0.47 -37.33
C LEU A 148 8.78 0.46 -36.78
N PRO A 149 9.70 -0.33 -37.36
CA PRO A 149 11.11 -0.29 -36.97
C PRO A 149 11.71 1.10 -37.20
N TYR A 150 12.60 1.53 -36.31
CA TYR A 150 13.40 2.73 -36.52
C TYR A 150 14.35 2.54 -37.71
N SER A 151 14.68 3.65 -38.38
CA SER A 151 15.67 3.63 -39.46
C SER A 151 17.07 3.35 -38.87
N PRO A 152 17.90 2.50 -39.50
CA PRO A 152 19.25 2.19 -39.00
C PRO A 152 20.15 3.40 -38.76
N ASP A 153 19.92 4.50 -39.49
CA ASP A 153 20.72 5.72 -39.41
C ASP A 153 20.18 6.72 -38.36
N SER A 154 19.11 6.38 -37.63
CA SER A 154 18.50 7.28 -36.65
C SER A 154 19.14 7.12 -35.26
N ALA A 155 19.18 8.21 -34.49
CA ALA A 155 19.73 8.18 -33.13
C ALA A 155 18.96 7.18 -32.24
N GLU A 156 17.64 7.11 -32.42
CA GLU A 156 16.75 6.21 -31.68
C GLU A 156 17.02 4.73 -31.96
N TYR A 157 17.47 4.41 -33.18
CA TYR A 157 17.91 3.05 -33.52
C TYR A 157 19.18 2.68 -32.77
N GLY A 158 20.17 3.58 -32.74
CA GLY A 158 21.41 3.41 -31.98
C GLY A 158 21.14 3.19 -30.49
N ASP A 159 20.31 4.05 -29.90
CA ASP A 159 19.94 3.97 -28.48
C ASP A 159 19.16 2.70 -28.15
N GLY A 160 18.19 2.33 -28.99
CA GLY A 160 17.40 1.10 -28.80
C GLY A 160 18.24 -0.16 -28.93
N MET A 161 19.20 -0.18 -29.86
CA MET A 161 20.13 -1.29 -30.01
C MET A 161 21.14 -1.38 -28.84
N ALA A 162 21.55 -0.24 -28.27
CA ALA A 162 22.42 -0.19 -27.11
C ALA A 162 21.71 -0.67 -25.82
N SER A 163 20.45 -0.28 -25.61
CA SER A 163 19.72 -0.60 -24.37
C SER A 163 19.18 -2.03 -24.32
N GLN A 164 19.01 -2.67 -25.48
CA GLN A 164 18.39 -4.00 -25.63
C GLN A 164 16.98 -4.10 -25.02
N ASP A 165 16.32 -2.97 -24.73
CA ASP A 165 15.02 -2.95 -24.07
C ASP A 165 13.92 -3.58 -24.91
N HIS A 166 14.06 -3.52 -26.24
CA HIS A 166 13.14 -4.18 -27.15
C HIS A 166 13.11 -5.69 -26.97
N TYR A 167 14.15 -6.33 -26.42
CA TYR A 167 14.25 -7.78 -26.12
C TYR A 167 13.69 -8.20 -24.75
N LYS A 168 13.18 -7.26 -23.94
CA LYS A 168 12.72 -7.53 -22.58
C LYS A 168 11.22 -7.79 -22.55
N ILE A 169 10.80 -8.80 -21.79
CA ILE A 169 9.39 -9.02 -21.48
C ILE A 169 9.01 -7.98 -20.41
N SER A 170 8.37 -6.89 -20.85
CA SER A 170 8.05 -5.75 -19.99
C SER A 170 6.59 -5.80 -19.52
N MET A 171 6.20 -6.82 -18.74
CA MET A 171 4.83 -6.94 -18.22
C MET A 171 4.61 -5.96 -17.06
N PHE A 172 5.33 -6.14 -15.95
CA PHE A 172 5.21 -5.31 -14.75
C PHE A 172 5.81 -3.92 -14.98
N SER A 173 6.97 -3.86 -15.64
CA SER A 173 7.61 -2.60 -16.01
C SER A 173 6.86 -1.85 -17.11
N GLY A 174 6.16 -2.54 -18.02
CA GLY A 174 5.42 -1.92 -19.14
C GLY A 174 4.21 -1.12 -18.68
N VAL A 175 3.46 -1.61 -17.70
CA VAL A 175 2.29 -0.90 -17.13
C VAL A 175 2.69 0.48 -16.61
N VAL A 176 3.81 0.57 -15.90
CA VAL A 176 4.29 1.84 -15.35
C VAL A 176 4.97 2.69 -16.43
N LYS A 177 5.76 2.10 -17.32
CA LYS A 177 6.41 2.85 -18.41
C LYS A 177 5.42 3.49 -19.37
N ALA A 178 4.24 2.89 -19.59
CA ALA A 178 3.22 3.40 -20.49
C ALA A 178 2.62 4.75 -20.03
N VAL A 179 2.62 5.02 -18.72
CA VAL A 179 2.12 6.28 -18.15
C VAL A 179 3.21 7.33 -17.93
N LEU A 180 4.48 6.95 -18.06
CA LEU A 180 5.59 7.86 -17.86
C LEU A 180 5.87 8.68 -19.13
N PRO A 181 6.12 9.99 -18.99
CA PRO A 181 6.47 10.83 -20.13
C PRO A 181 7.71 10.33 -20.89
N PRO A 182 7.73 10.50 -22.22
CA PRO A 182 8.81 9.98 -23.06
C PRO A 182 10.15 10.66 -22.78
N TYR A 183 10.16 11.92 -22.33
CA TYR A 183 11.37 12.73 -22.06
C TYR A 183 12.11 12.37 -20.76
N TYR A 184 11.60 11.44 -19.95
CA TYR A 184 12.36 10.93 -18.80
C TYR A 184 13.47 9.99 -19.24
N SER A 185 14.64 10.11 -18.60
CA SER A 185 15.78 9.21 -18.82
C SER A 185 15.40 7.77 -18.48
N ASN A 186 16.07 6.81 -19.10
CA ASN A 186 15.80 5.39 -18.88
C ASN A 186 16.04 4.98 -17.42
N SER A 187 17.10 5.49 -16.76
CA SER A 187 17.39 5.23 -15.34
C SER A 187 16.28 5.78 -14.42
N MET A 188 15.72 6.96 -14.74
CA MET A 188 14.61 7.51 -13.98
C MET A 188 13.31 6.72 -14.19
N LYS A 189 13.01 6.32 -15.44
CA LYS A 189 11.90 5.41 -15.74
C LYS A 189 12.05 4.07 -15.00
N GLN A 190 13.29 3.58 -14.88
CA GLN A 190 13.59 2.37 -14.12
C GLN A 190 13.28 2.52 -12.64
N GLY A 191 13.80 3.57 -12.00
CA GLY A 191 13.50 3.86 -10.60
C GLY A 191 12.00 4.01 -10.34
N PHE A 192 11.23 4.61 -11.26
CA PHE A 192 9.79 4.80 -11.10
C PHE A 192 9.00 3.49 -11.05
N TYR A 193 9.27 2.53 -11.93
CA TYR A 193 8.50 1.27 -11.90
C TYR A 193 8.88 0.42 -10.68
N TYR A 194 10.15 0.41 -10.28
CA TYR A 194 10.56 -0.25 -9.04
C TYR A 194 9.91 0.40 -7.83
N MET A 195 9.93 1.73 -7.73
CA MET A 195 9.23 2.47 -6.68
C MET A 195 7.74 2.11 -6.62
N TYR A 196 7.05 2.12 -7.77
CA TYR A 196 5.62 1.83 -7.82
C TYR A 196 5.29 0.45 -7.26
N TRP A 197 6.02 -0.58 -7.72
CA TRP A 197 5.76 -1.96 -7.29
C TRP A 197 6.18 -2.21 -5.85
N VAL A 198 7.35 -1.69 -5.42
CA VAL A 198 7.82 -1.74 -4.03
C VAL A 198 6.86 -1.01 -3.08
N PHE A 199 6.31 0.13 -3.50
CA PHE A 199 5.31 0.86 -2.74
C PHE A 199 4.09 -0.01 -2.45
N TRP A 200 3.47 -0.62 -3.47
CA TRP A 200 2.29 -1.46 -3.28
C TRP A 200 2.58 -2.75 -2.50
N MET A 201 3.73 -3.37 -2.76
CA MET A 201 4.17 -4.60 -2.07
C MET A 201 4.67 -4.35 -0.64
N THR A 202 4.88 -3.09 -0.26
CA THR A 202 5.10 -2.67 1.12
C THR A 202 3.80 -2.26 1.79
N LEU A 203 2.99 -1.43 1.11
CA LEU A 203 1.75 -0.86 1.65
C LEU A 203 0.74 -1.92 2.04
N LEU A 204 0.41 -2.84 1.12
CA LEU A 204 -0.68 -3.80 1.32
C LEU A 204 -0.35 -4.79 2.44
N PRO A 205 0.82 -5.45 2.46
CA PRO A 205 1.14 -6.38 3.53
C PRO A 205 1.29 -5.64 4.86
N HIS A 206 1.91 -4.47 4.88
CA HIS A 206 2.08 -3.71 6.13
C HIS A 206 0.72 -3.26 6.71
N TYR A 207 -0.21 -2.78 5.88
CA TYR A 207 -1.56 -2.44 6.32
C TYR A 207 -2.30 -3.65 6.91
N PHE A 208 -2.19 -4.81 6.25
CA PHE A 208 -2.74 -6.06 6.77
C PHE A 208 -2.11 -6.44 8.12
N LEU A 209 -0.78 -6.32 8.27
CA LEU A 209 -0.09 -6.61 9.53
C LEU A 209 -0.51 -5.68 10.67
N LEU A 210 -0.64 -4.38 10.41
CA LEU A 210 -1.13 -3.43 11.41
C LEU A 210 -2.56 -3.77 11.86
N SER A 211 -3.38 -4.35 10.98
CA SER A 211 -4.70 -4.84 11.35
C SER A 211 -4.62 -5.98 12.38
N LEU A 212 -3.71 -6.94 12.18
CA LEU A 212 -3.48 -8.06 13.11
C LEU A 212 -2.82 -7.61 14.42
N GLN A 213 -1.89 -6.67 14.37
CA GLN A 213 -1.17 -6.16 15.54
C GLN A 213 -2.03 -5.26 16.44
N SER A 214 -3.15 -4.74 15.93
CA SER A 214 -4.03 -3.85 16.69
C SER A 214 -4.89 -4.54 17.74
N THR A 215 -4.91 -5.87 17.78
CA THR A 215 -5.53 -6.61 18.88
C THR A 215 -4.60 -6.61 20.07
N CYS A 216 -4.81 -5.69 21.01
CA CYS A 216 -4.09 -5.65 22.29
C CYS A 216 -4.54 -6.86 23.14
N VAL A 217 -3.88 -8.00 22.95
CA VAL A 217 -4.00 -9.19 23.82
C VAL A 217 -2.82 -9.24 24.78
#